data_AF-A0A969YYE0-F1
#
_entry.id   AF-A0A969YYE0-F1
#
_cell.length_a   1.000
_cell.length_b   1.000
_cell.length_c   1.000
_cell.angle_alpha   90.00
_cell.angle_beta   90.00
_cell.angle_gamma   90.00
#
_symmetry.space_group_name_H-M   'P 1'
#
loop_
_entity.id
_entity.type
_entity.pdbx_description
1 polymer ?
#
loop_
_entity_poly.entity_id
_entity_poly.type
_entity_poly.pdbx_seq_one_letter_code
_entity_poly.pdbx_strand_id
1 'polypeptide(L)'
;MSDYSFLINRYPEFVTKDQFYRICHISKNTARYYLENGFIPCINSGKKTRRYKIALKDIIFFLEDRDRNPEKYYLPNHYNNPFLPGKIRRYNFKPRPDLYKHHYKLKGINDVKDYRQYLELQFADYPDMLTSKQIQQVTGHSTKTIISWCESGKVKYIRHRYAYLLQKKSVIDYLFKRELQQ
;
A
#
# COMPACT_ATOMS: atom_id res chain seq x y z
N MET A 1 10.84 -25.73 19.41
CA MET A 1 9.74 -25.12 20.19
C MET A 1 10.32 -23.95 20.96
N SER A 2 9.68 -22.79 20.91
CA SER A 2 10.14 -21.61 21.65
C SER A 2 9.95 -21.88 23.15
N ASP A 3 11.03 -21.91 23.91
CA ASP A 3 10.96 -22.03 25.37
C ASP A 3 10.68 -20.64 25.97
N TYR A 4 9.50 -20.48 26.56
CA TYR A 4 9.08 -19.24 27.22
C TYR A 4 9.30 -19.27 28.75
N SER A 5 9.99 -20.30 29.27
CA SER A 5 10.26 -20.46 30.71
C SER A 5 11.04 -19.29 31.31
N PHE A 6 11.83 -18.56 30.52
CA PHE A 6 12.54 -17.37 30.96
C PHE A 6 11.62 -16.27 31.53
N LEU A 7 10.34 -16.27 31.15
CA LEU A 7 9.35 -15.31 31.66
C LEU A 7 9.12 -15.48 33.17
N ILE A 8 9.25 -16.70 33.70
CA ILE A 8 9.06 -17.02 35.12
C ILE A 8 10.01 -16.20 36.00
N ASN A 9 11.25 -15.98 35.54
CA ASN A 9 12.25 -15.23 36.29
C ASN A 9 12.08 -13.70 36.15
N ARG A 10 11.29 -13.23 35.19
CA ARG A 10 11.16 -11.81 34.84
C ARG A 10 9.88 -11.16 35.33
N TYR A 11 8.83 -11.96 35.55
CA TYR A 11 7.50 -11.47 35.91
C TYR A 11 6.98 -12.20 37.15
N PRO A 12 6.14 -11.54 37.96
CA PRO A 12 5.48 -12.20 39.08
C PRO A 12 4.54 -13.32 38.61
N GLU A 13 4.20 -14.24 39.53
CA GLU A 13 3.29 -15.37 39.26
C GLU A 13 1.96 -14.93 38.64
N PHE A 14 1.47 -13.77 39.04
CA PHE A 14 0.27 -13.16 38.48
C PHE A 14 0.57 -11.79 37.88
N VAL A 15 0.09 -11.58 36.66
CA VAL A 15 0.28 -10.33 35.92
C VAL A 15 -1.04 -9.65 35.60
N THR A 16 -0.97 -8.34 35.39
CA THR A 16 -2.11 -7.53 34.95
C THR A 16 -2.29 -7.59 33.44
N LYS A 17 -3.46 -7.15 32.94
CA LYS A 17 -3.68 -6.97 31.50
C LYS A 17 -2.63 -6.06 30.83
N ASP A 18 -2.11 -5.07 31.56
CA ASP A 18 -1.10 -4.14 30.99
C ASP A 18 0.24 -4.85 30.75
N GLN A 19 0.66 -5.70 31.68
CA GLN A 19 1.84 -6.54 31.50
C GLN A 19 1.60 -7.60 30.41
N PHE A 20 0.41 -8.23 30.40
CA PHE A 20 0.07 -9.28 29.44
C PHE A 20 0.21 -8.83 27.98
N TYR A 21 -0.36 -7.70 27.56
CA TYR A 21 -0.24 -7.29 26.14
C TYR A 21 1.21 -6.95 25.76
N ARG A 22 2.02 -6.49 26.71
CA ARG A 22 3.45 -6.21 26.50
C ARG A 22 4.24 -7.49 26.33
N ILE A 23 4.00 -8.49 27.20
CA ILE A 23 4.62 -9.82 27.11
C ILE A 23 4.30 -10.47 25.75
N CYS A 24 3.03 -10.40 25.32
CA CYS A 24 2.60 -11.05 24.09
C CYS A 24 2.78 -10.21 22.81
N HIS A 25 3.29 -8.97 22.92
CA HIS A 25 3.43 -8.03 21.81
C HIS A 25 2.15 -7.82 20.98
N ILE A 26 1.02 -7.64 21.67
CA ILE A 26 -0.30 -7.42 21.07
C ILE A 26 -0.91 -6.09 21.48
N SER A 27 -1.96 -5.66 20.77
CA SER A 27 -2.68 -4.44 21.16
C SER A 27 -3.45 -4.62 22.48
N LYS A 28 -3.73 -3.52 23.18
CA LYS A 28 -4.57 -3.50 24.39
C LYS A 28 -5.99 -4.04 24.15
N ASN A 29 -6.50 -3.90 22.92
CA ASN A 29 -7.81 -4.38 22.49
C ASN A 29 -7.79 -5.89 22.23
N THR A 30 -6.77 -6.38 21.54
CA THR A 30 -6.55 -7.82 21.34
C THR A 30 -6.39 -8.56 22.66
N ALA A 31 -5.61 -8.00 23.59
CA ALA A 31 -5.46 -8.57 24.92
C ALA A 31 -6.79 -8.62 25.69
N ARG A 32 -7.63 -7.60 25.56
CA ARG A 32 -8.98 -7.63 26.15
C ARG A 32 -9.82 -8.74 25.54
N TYR A 33 -9.82 -8.86 24.22
CA TYR A 33 -10.59 -9.89 23.50
C TYR A 33 -10.20 -11.30 23.94
N TYR A 34 -8.91 -11.60 24.05
CA TYR A 34 -8.46 -12.92 24.50
C TYR A 34 -8.92 -13.26 25.93
N LEU A 35 -8.96 -12.27 26.82
CA LEU A 35 -9.40 -12.48 28.19
C LEU A 35 -10.93 -12.61 28.29
N GLU A 36 -11.69 -11.79 27.55
CA GLU A 36 -13.15 -11.80 27.57
C GLU A 36 -13.75 -13.03 26.89
N ASN A 37 -13.08 -13.56 25.85
CA ASN A 37 -13.51 -14.76 25.13
C ASN A 37 -12.85 -16.05 25.63
N GLY A 38 -12.12 -16.00 26.76
CA GLY A 38 -11.58 -17.20 27.41
C GLY A 38 -10.44 -17.91 26.68
N PHE A 39 -9.73 -17.23 25.76
CA PHE A 39 -8.51 -17.78 25.15
C PHE A 39 -7.39 -18.00 26.17
N ILE A 40 -7.41 -17.21 27.24
CA ILE A 40 -6.48 -17.33 28.37
C ILE A 40 -7.29 -17.22 29.66
N PRO A 41 -7.19 -18.20 30.57
CA PRO A 41 -7.82 -18.12 31.89
C PRO A 41 -7.40 -16.84 32.63
N CYS A 42 -8.39 -16.16 33.22
CA CYS A 42 -8.10 -15.00 34.05
C CYS A 42 -9.17 -14.80 35.13
N ILE A 43 -8.74 -14.19 36.24
CA ILE A 43 -9.64 -13.74 37.29
C ILE A 43 -10.06 -12.31 36.96
N ASN A 44 -11.37 -12.09 36.90
CA ASN A 44 -11.96 -10.80 36.61
C ASN A 44 -12.69 -10.24 37.84
N SER A 45 -12.16 -9.18 38.43
CA SER A 45 -12.73 -8.54 39.62
C SER A 45 -13.93 -7.62 39.35
N GLY A 46 -14.34 -7.44 38.08
CA GLY A 46 -15.48 -6.58 37.71
C GLY A 46 -15.25 -5.07 37.82
N LYS A 47 -14.10 -4.63 38.36
CA LYS A 47 -13.76 -3.21 38.50
C LYS A 47 -13.61 -2.51 37.14
N LYS A 48 -13.77 -1.18 37.11
CA LYS A 48 -13.59 -0.37 35.89
C LYS A 48 -12.16 -0.42 35.36
N THR A 49 -11.18 -0.42 36.27
CA THR A 49 -9.74 -0.45 35.95
C THR A 49 -9.05 -1.59 36.70
N ARG A 50 -7.91 -2.06 36.16
CA ARG A 50 -7.10 -3.16 36.74
C ARG A 50 -7.93 -4.41 37.11
N ARG A 51 -8.93 -4.74 36.27
CA ARG A 51 -9.90 -5.80 36.57
C ARG A 51 -9.38 -7.23 36.40
N TYR A 52 -8.36 -7.42 35.60
CA TYR A 52 -7.85 -8.74 35.21
C TYR A 52 -6.58 -9.11 35.98
N LYS A 53 -6.56 -10.33 36.52
CA LYS A 53 -5.40 -11.01 37.11
C LYS A 53 -5.20 -12.32 36.36
N ILE A 54 -4.03 -12.50 35.76
CA ILE A 54 -3.73 -13.59 34.82
C ILE A 54 -2.52 -14.35 35.36
N ALA A 55 -2.56 -15.68 35.41
CA ALA A 55 -1.41 -16.45 35.84
C ALA A 55 -0.34 -16.47 34.72
N LEU A 56 0.92 -16.31 35.11
CA LEU A 56 2.03 -16.30 34.16
C LEU A 56 2.19 -17.66 33.45
N LYS A 57 1.89 -18.75 34.15
CA LYS A 57 1.87 -20.11 33.58
C LYS A 57 0.88 -20.23 32.41
N ASP A 58 -0.29 -19.61 32.52
CA ASP A 58 -1.30 -19.62 31.45
C ASP A 58 -0.86 -18.80 30.24
N ILE A 59 -0.10 -17.72 30.46
CA ILE A 59 0.49 -16.92 29.37
C ILE A 59 1.57 -17.71 28.65
N ILE A 60 2.43 -18.44 29.39
CA ILE A 60 3.45 -19.31 28.81
C ILE A 60 2.78 -20.40 27.96
N PHE A 61 1.79 -21.10 28.52
CA PHE A 61 1.03 -22.10 27.79
C PHE A 61 0.38 -21.53 26.52
N PHE A 62 -0.23 -20.35 26.63
CA PHE A 62 -0.80 -19.64 25.48
C PHE A 62 0.24 -19.35 24.39
N LEU A 63 1.44 -18.85 24.76
CA LEU A 63 2.49 -18.53 23.79
C LEU A 63 3.00 -19.79 23.08
N GLU A 64 3.17 -20.89 23.81
CA GLU A 64 3.62 -22.17 23.25
C GLU A 64 2.56 -22.81 22.35
N ASP A 65 1.28 -22.82 22.77
CA ASP A 65 0.18 -23.35 21.95
C ASP A 65 -0.05 -22.46 20.73
N ARG A 66 0.11 -21.14 20.85
CA ARG A 66 0.03 -20.21 19.72
C ARG A 66 1.14 -20.46 18.71
N ASP A 67 2.36 -20.71 19.14
CA ASP A 67 3.47 -21.00 18.24
C ASP A 67 3.28 -22.35 17.51
N ARG A 68 2.62 -23.32 18.14
CA ARG A 68 2.24 -24.61 17.53
C ARG A 68 1.03 -24.49 16.61
N ASN A 69 0.00 -23.77 17.04
CA ASN A 69 -1.33 -23.71 16.45
C ASN A 69 -1.78 -22.25 16.26
N PRO A 70 -1.14 -21.45 15.39
CA PRO A 70 -1.41 -20.03 15.28
C PRO A 70 -2.84 -19.72 14.80
N GLU A 71 -3.42 -20.58 13.98
CA GLU A 71 -4.76 -20.39 13.40
C GLU A 71 -5.87 -20.32 14.45
N LYS A 72 -5.71 -21.07 15.55
CA LYS A 72 -6.63 -21.04 16.71
C LYS A 72 -6.76 -19.64 17.31
N TYR A 73 -5.73 -18.80 17.16
CA TYR A 73 -5.65 -17.47 17.76
C TYR A 73 -5.83 -16.35 16.73
N TYR A 74 -6.36 -16.64 15.54
CA TYR A 74 -6.77 -15.60 14.62
C TYR A 74 -8.06 -14.93 15.10
N LEU A 75 -8.07 -13.61 15.01
CA LEU A 75 -9.17 -12.74 15.40
C LEU A 75 -10.09 -12.46 14.21
N PRO A 76 -11.35 -12.10 14.46
CA PRO A 76 -12.27 -11.60 13.44
C PRO A 76 -11.75 -10.36 12.67
N ASN A 77 -12.31 -10.12 11.47
CA ASN A 77 -11.89 -9.07 10.52
C ASN A 77 -11.86 -7.63 11.07
N HIS A 78 -12.62 -7.32 12.13
CA HIS A 78 -12.64 -5.99 12.74
C HIS A 78 -11.50 -5.77 13.77
N TYR A 79 -10.67 -6.78 14.02
CA TYR A 79 -9.45 -6.64 14.81
C TYR A 79 -8.21 -6.64 13.91
N ASN A 80 -7.20 -5.87 14.31
CA ASN A 80 -5.87 -6.06 13.75
C ASN A 80 -5.35 -7.43 14.22
N ASN A 81 -5.16 -8.34 13.28
CA ASN A 81 -4.69 -9.69 13.51
C ASN A 81 -3.16 -9.72 13.67
N PRO A 82 -2.61 -9.79 14.90
CA PRO A 82 -1.17 -9.69 15.10
C PRO A 82 -0.42 -10.97 14.67
N PHE A 83 -1.12 -12.11 14.64
CA PHE A 83 -0.51 -13.42 14.43
C PHE A 83 -0.77 -14.00 13.03
N LEU A 84 -1.54 -13.29 12.19
CA LEU A 84 -1.68 -13.71 10.80
C LEU A 84 -0.31 -13.72 10.10
N PRO A 85 -0.06 -14.65 9.17
CA PRO A 85 1.15 -14.67 8.37
C PRO A 85 1.34 -13.34 7.63
N GLY A 86 2.57 -12.85 7.50
CA GLY A 86 2.88 -11.58 6.83
C GLY A 86 2.31 -11.48 5.41
N LYS A 87 2.22 -12.62 4.70
CA LYS A 87 1.60 -12.72 3.36
C LYS A 87 0.10 -12.38 3.35
N ILE A 88 -0.60 -12.64 4.45
CA ILE A 88 -2.05 -12.38 4.64
C ILE A 88 -2.25 -11.00 5.27
N ARG A 89 -1.40 -10.59 6.22
CA ARG A 89 -1.48 -9.28 6.88
C ARG A 89 -1.21 -8.11 5.94
N ARG A 90 -0.31 -8.31 4.97
CA ARG A 90 -0.03 -7.29 3.96
C ARG A 90 -1.21 -7.26 2.99
N TYR A 91 -1.87 -6.11 2.90
CA TYR A 91 -2.75 -5.81 1.78
C TYR A 91 -1.93 -5.99 0.50
N ASN A 92 -2.14 -7.11 -0.19
CA ASN A 92 -1.64 -7.26 -1.55
C ASN A 92 -2.48 -6.32 -2.39
N PHE A 93 -1.86 -5.25 -2.89
CA PHE A 93 -2.48 -4.36 -3.85
C PHE A 93 -3.03 -5.23 -4.97
N LYS A 94 -4.36 -5.38 -5.04
CA LYS A 94 -4.97 -6.06 -6.18
C LYS A 94 -4.50 -5.30 -7.41
N PRO A 95 -3.87 -5.95 -8.41
CA PRO A 95 -3.54 -5.26 -9.65
C PRO A 95 -4.83 -4.59 -10.12
N ARG A 96 -4.77 -3.28 -10.32
CA ARG A 96 -5.95 -2.54 -10.79
C ARG A 96 -6.35 -3.18 -12.11
N PRO A 97 -7.63 -3.54 -12.31
CA PRO A 97 -8.08 -4.10 -13.56
C PRO A 97 -7.60 -3.22 -14.71
N ASP A 98 -7.10 -3.87 -15.75
CA ASP A 98 -6.39 -3.34 -16.92
C ASP A 98 -7.23 -2.37 -17.77
N LEU A 99 -8.31 -1.80 -17.23
CA LEU A 99 -9.23 -0.86 -17.88
C LEU A 99 -8.55 0.43 -18.40
N TYR A 100 -7.24 0.62 -18.14
CA TYR A 100 -6.44 1.71 -18.70
C TYR A 100 -5.50 1.30 -19.84
N LYS A 101 -5.56 0.05 -20.33
CA LYS A 101 -4.58 -0.52 -21.28
C LYS A 101 -4.76 -0.07 -22.74
N HIS A 102 -5.73 0.79 -23.04
CA HIS A 102 -5.94 1.36 -24.37
C HIS A 102 -5.67 2.87 -24.40
N HIS A 103 -4.48 3.28 -23.98
CA HIS A 103 -3.92 4.52 -24.49
C HIS A 103 -2.90 4.07 -25.51
N TYR A 104 -3.03 4.56 -26.74
CA TYR A 104 -2.06 4.26 -27.79
C TYR A 104 -0.68 4.57 -27.20
N LYS A 105 0.21 3.59 -27.24
CA LYS A 105 1.62 3.80 -26.87
C LYS A 105 2.34 4.08 -28.18
N LEU A 106 3.03 5.21 -28.23
CA LEU A 106 3.95 5.48 -29.32
C LEU A 106 4.96 4.34 -29.41
N LYS A 107 5.27 3.91 -30.64
CA LYS A 107 6.38 3.00 -30.90
C LYS A 107 7.70 3.62 -30.43
N GLY A 108 8.70 2.79 -30.11
CA GLY A 108 10.02 3.30 -29.79
C GLY A 108 10.75 3.80 -31.04
N ILE A 109 11.81 4.60 -30.84
CA ILE A 109 12.65 5.09 -31.94
C ILE A 109 13.29 3.94 -32.74
N ASN A 110 13.56 2.80 -32.10
CA ASN A 110 14.14 1.61 -32.74
C ASN A 110 13.13 0.83 -33.61
N ASP A 111 11.83 1.02 -33.39
CA ASP A 111 10.77 0.30 -34.11
C ASP A 111 10.36 1.00 -35.41
N VAL A 112 10.84 2.22 -35.64
CA VAL A 112 10.41 3.10 -36.74
C VAL A 112 11.61 3.76 -37.39
N LYS A 113 11.71 3.66 -38.73
CA LYS A 113 12.82 4.26 -39.50
C LYS A 113 12.91 5.78 -39.37
N ASP A 114 11.79 6.48 -39.57
CA ASP A 114 11.69 7.93 -39.36
C ASP A 114 10.72 8.22 -38.21
N TYR A 115 11.29 8.31 -37.01
CA TYR A 115 10.51 8.52 -35.81
C TYR A 115 9.85 9.90 -35.77
N ARG A 116 10.46 10.92 -36.38
CA ARG A 116 9.91 12.28 -36.38
C ARG A 116 8.66 12.34 -37.25
N GLN A 117 8.73 11.80 -38.46
CA GLN A 117 7.57 11.71 -39.35
C GLN A 117 6.46 10.86 -38.74
N TYR A 118 6.81 9.76 -38.04
CA TYR A 118 5.82 8.96 -37.32
C TYR A 118 5.08 9.76 -36.24
N LEU A 119 5.79 10.53 -35.40
CA LEU A 119 5.14 11.39 -34.42
C LEU A 119 4.20 12.39 -35.08
N GLU A 120 4.64 13.06 -36.16
CA GLU A 120 3.79 14.00 -36.89
C GLU A 120 2.51 13.34 -37.42
N LEU A 121 2.60 12.11 -37.93
CA LEU A 121 1.43 11.32 -38.35
C LEU A 121 0.50 10.95 -37.17
N GLN A 122 1.04 10.59 -36.00
CA GLN A 122 0.22 10.27 -34.82
C GLN A 122 -0.57 11.46 -34.29
N PHE A 123 -0.09 12.69 -34.52
CA PHE A 123 -0.73 13.93 -34.09
C PHE A 123 -1.45 14.67 -35.23
N ALA A 124 -1.53 14.09 -36.43
CA ALA A 124 -2.05 14.77 -37.63
C ALA A 124 -3.52 15.22 -37.48
N ASP A 125 -4.38 14.35 -36.96
CA ASP A 125 -5.82 14.61 -36.80
C ASP A 125 -6.17 15.48 -35.59
N TYR A 126 -5.18 15.84 -34.77
CA TYR A 126 -5.40 16.63 -33.56
C TYR A 126 -5.24 18.14 -33.83
N PRO A 127 -5.84 19.03 -33.02
CA PRO A 127 -5.66 20.47 -33.17
C PRO A 127 -4.24 20.92 -32.79
N ASP A 128 -3.84 22.11 -33.22
CA ASP A 128 -2.51 22.68 -32.92
C ASP A 128 -2.25 22.96 -31.45
N MET A 129 -3.33 23.13 -30.66
CA MET A 129 -3.29 23.24 -29.21
C MET A 129 -4.00 22.02 -28.61
N LEU A 130 -3.21 21.15 -27.97
CA LEU A 130 -3.64 19.87 -27.43
C LEU A 130 -4.00 19.98 -25.95
N THR A 131 -5.08 19.33 -25.55
CA THR A 131 -5.38 19.09 -24.13
C THR A 131 -4.49 17.98 -23.58
N SER A 132 -4.28 17.98 -22.27
CA SER A 132 -3.56 16.90 -21.58
C SER A 132 -4.21 15.53 -21.77
N LYS A 133 -5.54 15.46 -21.95
CA LYS A 133 -6.26 14.22 -22.27
C LYS A 133 -5.95 13.70 -23.67
N GLN A 134 -5.87 14.57 -24.68
CA GLN A 134 -5.51 14.16 -26.05
C GLN A 134 -4.08 13.62 -26.10
N ILE A 135 -3.14 14.28 -25.42
CA ILE A 135 -1.75 13.79 -25.35
C ILE A 135 -1.68 12.45 -24.61
N GLN A 136 -2.45 12.29 -23.53
CA GLN A 136 -2.54 11.03 -22.80
C GLN A 136 -3.08 9.90 -23.69
N GLN A 137 -4.04 10.17 -24.57
CA GLN A 137 -4.59 9.18 -25.51
C GLN A 137 -3.54 8.69 -26.51
N VAL A 138 -2.71 9.58 -27.04
CA VAL A 138 -1.69 9.27 -28.07
C VAL A 138 -0.42 8.66 -27.48
N THR A 139 -0.02 9.10 -26.29
CA THR A 139 1.29 8.75 -25.71
C THR A 139 1.20 7.71 -24.58
N GLY A 140 0.03 7.56 -23.96
CA GLY A 140 -0.14 6.76 -22.75
C GLY A 140 0.46 7.37 -21.48
N HIS A 141 1.07 8.56 -21.54
CA HIS A 141 1.58 9.24 -20.35
C HIS A 141 0.44 9.74 -19.46
N SER A 142 0.65 9.67 -18.14
CA SER A 142 -0.35 10.17 -17.18
C SER A 142 -0.52 11.69 -17.31
N THR A 143 -1.73 12.20 -17.04
CA THR A 143 -2.00 13.64 -17.04
C THR A 143 -1.04 14.41 -16.11
N LYS A 144 -0.64 13.82 -14.98
CA LYS A 144 0.35 14.41 -14.07
C LYS A 144 1.72 14.57 -14.71
N THR A 145 2.17 13.55 -15.45
CA THR A 145 3.44 13.59 -16.19
C THR A 145 3.41 14.70 -17.25
N ILE A 146 2.29 14.84 -17.96
CA ILE A 146 2.12 15.86 -19.00
C ILE A 146 2.10 17.28 -18.39
N ILE A 147 1.42 17.47 -17.25
CA ILE A 147 1.43 18.75 -16.53
C ILE A 147 2.85 19.08 -16.04
N SER A 148 3.59 18.08 -15.54
CA SER A 148 4.99 18.27 -15.14
C SER A 148 5.87 18.74 -16.31
N TRP A 149 5.61 18.32 -17.55
CA TRP A 149 6.32 18.87 -18.72
C TRP A 149 6.07 20.37 -18.91
N CYS A 150 4.86 20.84 -18.63
CA CYS A 150 4.51 22.26 -18.68
C CYS A 150 5.23 23.02 -17.57
N GLU A 151 5.15 22.54 -16.34
CA GLU A 151 5.74 23.18 -15.15
C GLU A 151 7.27 23.23 -15.21
N SER A 152 7.89 22.22 -15.81
CA SER A 152 9.35 22.18 -16.04
C SER A 152 9.80 22.92 -17.31
N GLY A 153 8.90 23.59 -18.03
CA GLY A 153 9.23 24.39 -19.21
C GLY A 153 9.70 23.56 -20.42
N LYS A 154 9.45 22.24 -20.43
CA LYS A 154 9.90 21.33 -21.49
C LYS A 154 9.08 21.44 -22.77
N VAL A 155 7.84 21.93 -22.65
CA VAL A 155 6.89 22.12 -23.74
C VAL A 155 6.26 23.50 -23.65
N LYS A 156 6.01 24.12 -24.80
CA LYS A 156 5.25 25.37 -24.90
C LYS A 156 3.77 25.07 -24.64
N TYR A 157 3.16 25.85 -23.75
CA TYR A 157 1.76 25.70 -23.39
C TYR A 157 1.14 27.05 -23.08
N ILE A 158 -0.19 27.10 -23.15
CA ILE A 158 -1.02 28.20 -22.69
C ILE A 158 -1.94 27.63 -21.62
N ARG A 159 -2.08 28.36 -20.51
CA ARG A 159 -3.07 28.05 -19.50
C ARG A 159 -4.36 28.81 -19.81
N HIS A 160 -5.44 28.08 -20.07
CA HIS A 160 -6.76 28.67 -20.28
C HIS A 160 -7.71 28.16 -19.19
N ARG A 161 -8.12 29.06 -18.29
CA ARG A 161 -8.88 28.74 -17.07
C ARG A 161 -8.16 27.65 -16.24
N TYR A 162 -8.77 26.48 -16.09
CA TYR A 162 -8.26 25.34 -15.34
C TYR A 162 -7.59 24.27 -16.21
N ALA A 163 -7.36 24.53 -17.50
CA ALA A 163 -6.79 23.58 -18.44
C ALA A 163 -5.43 24.05 -18.99
N TYR A 164 -4.53 23.08 -19.18
CA TYR A 164 -3.27 23.26 -19.91
C TYR A 164 -3.50 22.87 -21.37
N LEU A 165 -3.26 23.83 -22.27
CA LEU A 165 -3.28 23.62 -23.72
C LEU A 165 -1.84 23.65 -24.22
N LEU A 166 -1.34 22.54 -24.72
CA LEU A 166 0.05 22.36 -25.13
C LEU A 166 0.17 22.50 -26.65
N GLN A 167 1.20 23.19 -27.11
CA GLN A 167 1.43 23.36 -28.55
C GLN A 167 1.90 22.05 -29.17
N LYS A 168 1.16 21.53 -30.16
CA LYS A 168 1.42 20.26 -30.86
C LYS A 168 2.87 20.11 -31.31
N LYS A 169 3.39 21.10 -32.05
CA LYS A 169 4.79 21.10 -32.52
C LYS A 169 5.80 20.97 -31.37
N SER A 170 5.58 21.71 -30.29
CA SER A 170 6.47 21.65 -29.13
C SER A 170 6.41 20.31 -28.39
N VAL A 171 5.25 19.65 -28.36
CA VAL A 171 5.10 18.31 -27.78
C VAL A 171 5.84 17.28 -28.62
N ILE A 172 5.68 17.31 -29.94
CA ILE A 172 6.39 16.41 -30.88
C ILE A 172 7.91 16.58 -30.74
N ASP A 173 8.41 17.82 -30.76
CA ASP A 173 9.84 18.09 -30.61
C ASP A 173 10.39 17.59 -29.27
N TYR A 174 9.62 17.76 -28.19
CA TYR A 174 10.01 17.27 -26.86
C TYR A 174 10.05 15.74 -26.80
N LEU A 175 9.04 15.05 -27.34
CA LEU A 175 9.00 13.59 -27.40
C LEU A 175 10.15 13.04 -28.22
N PHE A 176 10.43 13.63 -29.38
CA PHE A 176 11.55 13.25 -30.24
C PHE A 176 12.90 13.39 -29.51
N LYS A 177 13.15 14.55 -28.87
CA LYS A 177 14.38 14.78 -28.10
C LYS A 177 14.53 13.83 -26.91
N ARG A 178 13.43 13.52 -26.23
CA ARG A 178 13.43 12.63 -25.07
C ARG A 178 13.75 11.18 -25.42
N GLU A 179 13.32 10.71 -26.58
CA GLU A 179 13.63 9.35 -27.05
C GLU A 179 15.07 9.22 -27.57
N LEU A 180 15.67 10.31 -28.09
CA LEU A 180 17.10 10.33 -28.45
C LEU A 180 18.06 10.30 -27.25
N GLN A 181 17.57 10.60 -26.05
CA GLN A 181 18.37 10.66 -24.82
C GLN A 181 18.27 9.39 -23.95
N GLN A 182 17.45 8.42 -24.35
CA GLN A 182 17.29 7.11 -23.69
C GLN A 182 18.25 6.08 -24.28
#